data_AF-N1VYF9-F1
#
_entry.id   AF-N1VYF9-F1
#
_cell.length_a   1.000
_cell.length_b   1.000
_cell.length_c   1.000
_cell.angle_alpha   90.00
_cell.angle_beta   90.00
_cell.angle_gamma   90.00
#
_symmetry.space_group_name_H-M   'P 1'
#
loop_
_entity.id
_entity.type
_entity.pdbx_description
1 polymer ?
#
loop_
_entity_poly.entity_id
_entity_poly.type
_entity_poly.pdbx_seq_one_letter_code
_entity_poly.pdbx_strand_id
1 'polypeptide(L)' 'MEYIKKFVWLPYGKKMTQIFSLENGIVKSAICFNEHVQKSFLVTELFGIRYFVSEFDIPSSKKEYLDFESYL' A
#
# COMPACT_ATOMS: atom_id res chain seq x y z
N MET A 1 2.18 6.24 13.50
CA MET A 1 2.01 5.96 12.06
C MET A 1 2.46 4.54 11.80
N GLU A 2 1.59 3.73 11.23
CA GLU A 2 1.84 2.33 10.90
C GLU A 2 1.79 2.16 9.38
N TYR A 3 2.53 1.18 8.86
CA TYR A 3 2.56 0.87 7.44
C TYR A 3 2.30 -0.62 7.28
N ILE A 4 1.28 -0.97 6.50
CA ILE A 4 0.93 -2.37 6.23
C ILE A 4 1.04 -2.63 4.74
N LYS A 5 1.76 -3.69 4.38
CA LYS A 5 1.93 -4.15 3.02
C LYS A 5 0.97 -5.29 2.71
N LYS A 6 0.44 -5.27 1.50
CA LYS A 6 -0.36 -6.33 0.89
C LYS A 6 0.15 -6.64 -0.51
N PHE A 7 0.02 -7.89 -0.89
CA PHE A 7 0.26 -8.33 -2.26
C PHE A 7 -1.08 -8.61 -2.93
N VAL A 8 -1.24 -8.08 -4.14
CA VAL A 8 -2.41 -8.31 -4.98
C VAL A 8 -1.95 -8.94 -6.29
N TRP A 9 -2.61 -10.02 -6.68
CA TRP A 9 -2.41 -10.63 -7.99
C TRP A 9 -3.33 -9.96 -9.01
N LEU A 10 -2.73 -9.36 -10.02
CA LEU A 10 -3.43 -8.74 -11.13
C LEU A 10 -4.00 -9.80 -12.08
N PRO A 11 -5.08 -9.49 -12.83
CA PRO A 11 -5.75 -10.46 -13.72
C PRO A 11 -4.83 -11.12 -14.75
N TYR A 12 -3.74 -10.45 -15.11
CA TYR A 12 -2.74 -10.92 -16.07
C TYR A 12 -1.54 -11.64 -15.40
N GLY A 13 -1.70 -12.12 -14.16
CA GLY A 13 -0.72 -12.96 -13.47
C GLY A 13 0.50 -12.23 -12.91
N LYS A 14 0.47 -10.89 -12.83
CA LYS A 14 1.54 -10.08 -12.25
C LYS A 14 1.19 -9.63 -10.85
N LYS A 15 2.20 -9.37 -10.03
CA LYS A 15 2.05 -8.93 -8.64
C LYS A 15 2.05 -7.41 -8.56
N MET A 16 1.15 -6.87 -7.74
CA MET A 16 1.16 -5.49 -7.28
C MET A 16 1.44 -5.50 -5.78
N THR A 17 2.31 -4.61 -5.34
CA THR A 17 2.57 -4.38 -3.92
C THR A 17 1.83 -3.12 -3.50
N GLN A 18 0.98 -3.23 -2.49
CA GLN A 18 0.25 -2.11 -1.92
C GLN A 18 0.77 -1.83 -0.52
N ILE A 19 1.04 -0.58 -0.18
CA ILE A 19 1.40 -0.18 1.18
C ILE A 19 0.39 0.86 1.65
N PHE A 20 -0.29 0.56 2.75
CA PHE A 20 -1.24 1.43 3.42
C PHE A 20 -0.53 2.18 4.53
N SER A 21 -0.67 3.51 4.55
CA SER A 21 -0.28 4.36 5.69
C SER A 21 -1.46 4.52 6.62
N LEU A 22 -1.24 4.23 7.90
CA LEU A 22 -2.27 4.19 8.93
C LEU A 22 -1.93 5.17 10.05
N GLU A 23 -2.97 5.84 10.53
CA GLU A 23 -2.91 6.67 11.73
C GLU A 23 -4.07 6.28 12.64
N ASN A 24 -3.77 5.74 13.81
CA ASN A 24 -4.76 5.25 14.78
C ASN A 24 -5.75 4.23 14.17
N GLY A 25 -5.24 3.31 13.34
CA GLY A 25 -6.05 2.28 12.65
C GLY A 25 -6.91 2.81 11.48
N ILE A 26 -6.80 4.09 11.13
CA ILE A 26 -7.48 4.69 9.99
C ILE A 26 -6.50 4.79 8.83
N VAL A 27 -6.92 4.32 7.64
CA VAL A 27 -6.13 4.44 6.42
C VAL A 27 -6.08 5.92 6.02
N LYS A 28 -4.88 6.47 5.92
CA LYS A 28 -4.64 7.85 5.45
C LYS A 28 -4.33 7.90 3.97
N SER A 29 -3.52 6.96 3.51
CA SER A 29 -3.15 6.84 2.11
C SER A 29 -2.78 5.40 1.79
N ALA A 30 -2.78 5.08 0.50
CA ALA A 30 -2.22 3.84 -0.01
C ALA A 30 -1.37 4.15 -1.23
N ILE A 31 -0.21 3.50 -1.33
CA ILE A 31 0.59 3.49 -2.55
C ILE A 31 0.60 2.09 -3.15
N CYS A 32 0.32 2.01 -4.45
CA CYS A 32 0.20 0.77 -5.19
C CYS A 32 1.30 0.70 -6.24
N PHE A 33 2.33 -0.12 -6.02
CA PHE A 33 3.42 -0.35 -6.97
C PHE A 33 3.15 -1.57 -7.85
N ASN A 34 3.14 -1.37 -9.17
CA ASN A 34 2.98 -2.43 -10.15
C ASN A 34 4.36 -2.85 -10.68
N GLU A 35 4.83 -4.02 -10.23
CA GLU A 35 6.17 -4.53 -10.57
C GLU A 35 6.38 -4.74 -12.08
N HIS A 36 5.30 -4.98 -12.83
CA HIS A 36 5.41 -5.24 -14.26
C HIS A 36 5.72 -3.98 -15.07
N VAL A 37 5.01 -2.88 -14.76
CA VAL A 37 5.16 -1.61 -15.49
C VAL A 37 6.09 -0.63 -14.77
N GLN A 38 6.60 -1.01 -13.58
CA GLN A 38 7.48 -0.18 -12.76
C GLN A 38 6.88 1.22 -12.49
N LYS A 39 5.58 1.24 -12.14
CA LYS A 39 4.85 2.47 -11.81
C LYS A 39 4.11 2.34 -10.49
N SER A 40 4.02 3.46 -9.79
CA SER A 40 3.24 3.61 -8.58
C SER A 40 1.98 4.42 -8.82
N PHE A 41 0.97 4.16 -7.99
CA PHE A 41 -0.26 4.94 -7.93
C PHE A 41 -0.54 5.31 -6.48
N LEU A 42 -0.63 6.60 -6.20
CA LEU A 42 -0.94 7.12 -4.88
C LEU A 42 -2.44 7.38 -4.74
N VAL A 43 -3.00 6.93 -3.62
CA VAL A 43 -4.40 7.16 -3.24
C VAL A 43 -4.43 7.88 -1.89
N THR A 44 -4.85 9.14 -1.87
CA THR A 44 -4.78 10.02 -0.68
C THR A 44 -6.15 10.39 -0.09
N GLU A 45 -7.24 10.15 -0.81
CA GLU A 45 -8.60 10.55 -0.41
C GLU A 45 -9.40 9.39 0.20
N LEU A 46 -8.75 8.56 1.01
CA LEU A 46 -9.38 7.42 1.69
C LEU A 46 -10.06 7.88 2.99
N PHE A 47 -11.15 8.65 2.87
CA PHE A 47 -11.82 9.25 4.03
C PHE A 47 -12.49 8.19 4.92
N GLY A 48 -12.03 8.09 6.17
CA GLY A 48 -12.73 7.37 7.24
C GLY A 48 -12.69 5.84 7.14
N ILE A 49 -11.89 5.28 6.23
CA ILE A 49 -11.76 3.83 6.10
C ILE A 49 -10.94 3.30 7.27
N ARG A 50 -11.60 2.58 8.18
CA ARG A 50 -10.91 1.79 9.20
C ARG A 50 -10.25 0.60 8.55
N TYR A 51 -9.01 0.37 8.93
CA TYR A 51 -8.30 -0.82 8.51
C TYR A 51 -8.74 -2.01 9.35
N PHE A 52 -9.12 -3.09 8.69
CA PHE A 52 -9.43 -4.36 9.34
C PHE A 52 -8.16 -5.18 9.43
N VAL A 53 -7.62 -5.30 10.63
CA VAL A 53 -6.41 -6.09 10.92
C VAL A 53 -6.66 -7.55 10.55
N SER A 54 -5.71 -8.14 9.85
CA SER A 54 -5.72 -9.53 9.39
C SER A 54 -4.45 -10.23 9.85
N GLU A 55 -4.55 -11.53 10.16
CA GLU A 55 -3.38 -12.35 10.48
C GLU A 55 -2.36 -12.45 9.32
N PHE A 56 -2.78 -12.09 8.10
CA PHE A 56 -1.93 -12.02 6.90
C PHE A 56 -1.40 -10.60 6.64
N ASP A 57 -1.46 -9.70 7.62
CA ASP A 57 -0.84 -8.38 7.51
C ASP A 57 0.68 -8.51 7.51
N ILE A 58 1.31 -7.90 6.50
CA ILE A 58 2.76 -7.87 6.40
C ILE A 58 3.19 -6.48 6.88
N PRO A 59 3.92 -6.38 8.00
CA PRO A 59 4.47 -5.10 8.45
C PRO A 59 5.34 -4.47 7.37
N SER A 60 5.24 -3.16 7.20
CA SER A 60 6.05 -2.37 6.28
C SER A 60 6.62 -1.14 7.00
N SER A 61 7.23 -0.23 6.25
CA SER A 61 7.89 0.95 6.79
C SER A 61 7.64 2.18 5.94
N LYS A 62 7.80 3.35 6.57
CA LYS A 62 7.82 4.64 5.85
C LYS A 62 8.84 4.64 4.72
N LYS A 63 10.02 4.03 4.93
CA LYS A 63 11.07 3.97 3.91
C LYS A 63 10.58 3.25 2.65
N GLU A 64 10.03 2.04 2.81
CA GLU A 64 9.50 1.25 1.68
C GLU A 64 8.36 1.99 0.95
N TYR A 65 7.51 2.69 1.69
CA TYR A 65 6.47 3.55 1.12
C TYR A 65 7.04 4.67 0.26
N LEU A 66 8.03 5.42 0.78
CA LEU A 66 8.70 6.51 0.04
C LEU A 66 9.52 5.99 -1.15
N ASP A 67 10.11 4.80 -1.03
CA ASP A 67 10.82 4.14 -2.13
C ASP A 67 9.86 3.92 -3.31
N PHE A 68 8.60 3.57 -3.06
CA PHE A 68 7.58 3.47 -4.11
C PHE A 68 7.09 4.82 -4.62
N GLU A 69 7.08 5.88 -3.81
CA GLU A 69 6.75 7.22 -4.28
C GLU A 69 7.71 7.72 -5.37
N SER A 70 8.94 7.20 -5.41
CA SER A 70 9.90 7.52 -6.49
C SER A 70 9.48 7.01 -7.89
N TYR A 71 8.46 6.15 -7.97
CA TYR A 71 7.92 5.57 -9.21
C TYR A 71 6.55 6.15 -9.62
N LEU A 72 6.12 7.28 -9.03
CA LEU A 72 4.88 7.98 -9.40
C LEU A 72 4.92 8.58 -10.82
#